data_AF-X7ZAV7-F1
#
_entry.id   AF-X7ZAV7-F1
#
_cell.length_a   1.000
_cell.length_b   1.000
_cell.length_c   1.000
_cell.angle_alpha   90.00
_cell.angle_beta   90.00
_cell.angle_gamma   90.00
#
_symmetry.space_group_name_H-M   'P 1'
#
loop_
_entity.id
_entity.type
_entity.pdbx_description
1 polymer ?
#
loop_
_entity_poly.entity_id
_entity_poly.type
_entity_poly.pdbx_seq_one_letter_code
_entity_poly.pdbx_strand_id
1 'polypeptide(L)' 'MWTPENRWLGMDPTNNQMVDERYIVVGQGRDYADVPPLRGIIYTNSENSEIDVAVDVPCPGECCMRDFVCPTAVSA' A
#
# COMPACT_ATOMS: atom_id res chain seq x y z
N MET A 1 -0.64 -3.89 14.62
CA MET A 1 -0.70 -4.31 16.04
C MET A 1 -1.75 -5.38 16.21
N TRP A 2 -1.40 -6.48 16.88
CA TRP A 2 -2.37 -7.50 17.30
C TRP A 2 -3.13 -7.02 18.54
N THR A 3 -4.45 -7.15 18.54
CA THR A 3 -5.32 -6.65 19.62
C THR A 3 -5.95 -7.81 20.42
N PRO A 4 -6.42 -7.57 21.66
CA PRO A 4 -7.16 -8.57 22.44
C PRO A 4 -8.45 -9.06 21.76
N GLU A 5 -9.04 -8.25 20.87
CA GLU A 5 -10.20 -8.62 20.06
C GLU A 5 -9.84 -9.54 18.87
N ASN A 6 -8.62 -10.09 18.85
CA ASN A 6 -8.16 -11.04 17.85
C ASN A 6 -8.16 -10.49 16.41
N ARG A 7 -7.87 -9.17 16.29
CA ARG A 7 -7.77 -8.44 15.03
C ARG A 7 -6.45 -7.70 14.89
N TRP A 8 -6.06 -7.43 13.65
CA TRP A 8 -4.93 -6.57 13.32
C TRP A 8 -5.37 -5.12 13.14
N LEU A 9 -4.68 -4.21 13.83
CA LEU A 9 -4.86 -2.77 13.72
C LEU A 9 -3.66 -2.16 12.96
N GLY A 10 -3.93 -1.52 11.82
CA GLY A 10 -2.90 -0.81 11.05
C GLY A 10 -2.62 0.58 11.62
N MET A 11 -1.35 0.91 11.86
CA MET A 11 -0.92 2.22 12.35
C MET A 11 0.26 2.71 11.53
N ASP A 12 0.26 4.00 11.20
CA ASP A 12 1.36 4.68 10.52
C ASP A 12 1.97 5.74 11.46
N PRO A 13 3.08 5.43 12.15
CA PRO A 13 3.76 6.37 13.03
C PRO A 13 4.49 7.49 12.29
N THR A 14 4.82 7.31 11.00
CA THR A 14 5.51 8.32 10.19
C THR A 14 4.59 9.50 9.87
N ASN A 15 3.29 9.22 9.74
CA ASN A 15 2.25 10.22 9.47
C ASN A 15 1.32 10.48 10.67
N ASN A 16 1.64 9.95 11.85
CA ASN A 16 0.86 10.08 13.09
C ASN A 16 -0.65 9.79 12.90
N GLN A 17 -0.97 8.73 12.16
CA GLN A 17 -2.36 8.42 11.80
C GLN A 17 -2.62 6.90 11.78
N MET A 18 -3.91 6.57 11.79
CA MET A 18 -4.38 5.20 11.53
C MET A 18 -4.30 4.89 10.03
N VAL A 19 -4.09 3.61 9.71
CA VAL A 19 -4.17 3.15 8.32
C VAL A 19 -5.60 3.30 7.79
N ASP A 20 -5.74 3.88 6.61
CA ASP A 20 -6.99 4.06 5.87
C ASP A 20 -6.93 3.42 4.47
N GLU A 21 -7.87 3.78 3.60
CA GLU A 21 -8.03 3.23 2.24
C GLU A 21 -6.85 3.47 1.30
N ARG A 22 -5.90 4.35 1.66
CA ARG A 22 -4.70 4.63 0.86
C ARG A 22 -3.63 3.54 1.01
N TYR A 23 -3.75 2.66 1.99
CA TYR A 23 -2.75 1.64 2.28
C TYR A 23 -3.22 0.27 1.78
N ILE A 24 -2.34 -0.41 1.04
CA ILE A 24 -2.58 -1.78 0.58
C ILE A 24 -1.74 -2.73 1.44
N VAL A 25 -2.39 -3.72 2.06
CA VAL A 25 -1.70 -4.75 2.84
C VAL A 25 -1.13 -5.80 1.90
N VAL A 26 0.19 -5.82 1.74
CA VAL A 26 0.91 -6.81 0.91
C VAL A 26 1.35 -8.06 1.69
N GLY A 27 1.37 -7.99 3.03
CA GLY A 27 1.83 -9.06 3.89
C GLY A 27 1.61 -8.76 5.36
N GLN A 28 1.39 -9.79 6.18
CA GLN A 28 1.17 -9.65 7.62
C GLN A 28 1.91 -10.75 8.40
N GLY A 29 2.70 -10.33 9.38
CA GLY A 29 3.51 -11.19 10.24
C GLY A 29 3.71 -10.56 11.61
N ARG A 30 4.24 -11.31 12.56
CA ARG A 30 4.56 -10.80 13.91
C ARG A 30 5.76 -9.88 13.87
N ASP A 31 6.72 -10.22 13.02
CA ASP A 31 7.92 -9.44 12.75
C ASP A 31 8.28 -9.49 11.25
N TYR A 32 9.35 -8.79 10.88
CA TYR A 32 9.81 -8.68 9.50
C TYR A 32 10.23 -10.02 8.88
N ALA A 33 10.68 -11.00 9.68
CA ALA A 33 11.13 -12.30 9.17
C ALA A 33 9.97 -13.19 8.69
N ASP A 34 8.76 -12.94 9.20
CA ASP A 34 7.55 -13.66 8.80
C ASP A 34 7.14 -13.29 7.36
N VAL A 35 7.38 -12.06 6.88
CA VAL A 35 7.07 -11.63 5.49
C VAL A 35 8.09 -10.60 4.95
N PRO A 36 9.36 -10.99 4.74
CA PRO A 36 10.34 -10.11 4.14
C PRO A 36 10.08 -9.99 2.63
N PRO A 37 10.22 -8.78 2.04
CA PRO A 37 10.02 -8.54 0.62
C PRO A 37 10.99 -9.32 -0.27
N LEU A 38 12.16 -9.69 0.26
CA LEU A 38 13.15 -10.53 -0.40
C LEU A 38 13.55 -11.68 0.54
N ARG A 39 13.59 -12.91 0.03
CA ARG A 39 14.07 -14.11 0.76
C ARG A 39 15.20 -14.80 0.00
N GLY A 40 16.19 -15.31 0.73
CA GLY A 40 17.28 -16.13 0.18
C GLY A 40 18.61 -15.39 0.06
N ILE A 41 19.56 -16.02 -0.63
CA ILE A 41 20.90 -15.47 -0.90
C ILE A 41 20.90 -14.94 -2.33
N ILE A 42 21.12 -13.64 -2.49
CA ILE A 42 21.29 -13.02 -3.81
C ILE A 42 22.78 -13.09 -4.15
N TYR A 43 23.14 -13.93 -5.13
CA TYR A 43 24.50 -13.96 -5.68
C TYR A 43 24.54 -13.06 -6.92
N THR A 44 25.20 -11.91 -6.83
CA THR A 44 25.39 -11.00 -7.95
C THR A 44 26.77 -10.35 -7.90
N ASN A 45 27.37 -10.10 -9.07
CA ASN A 45 28.60 -9.32 -9.19
C ASN A 45 28.32 -7.81 -9.30
N SER A 46 27.04 -7.41 -9.16
CA SER A 46 26.61 -6.02 -9.27
C SER A 46 26.92 -5.25 -8.00
N GLU A 47 27.54 -4.08 -8.13
CA GLU A 47 27.83 -3.18 -6.99
C GLU A 47 26.59 -2.40 -6.55
N ASN A 48 25.56 -2.31 -7.40
CA ASN A 48 24.32 -1.60 -7.12
C ASN A 48 23.10 -2.52 -7.21
N SER A 49 22.12 -2.21 -6.36
CA SER A 49 20.78 -2.79 -6.35
C SER A 49 19.77 -1.68 -6.50
N GLU A 50 18.93 -1.74 -7.53
CA GLU A 50 17.84 -0.79 -7.78
C GLU A 50 16.51 -1.49 -7.52
N ILE A 51 15.57 -0.78 -6.87
CA ILE A 51 14.22 -1.27 -6.62
C ILE A 51 13.24 -0.20 -7.12
N ASP A 52 12.39 -0.59 -8.07
CA ASP A 52 11.31 0.26 -8.57
C ASP A 52 9.99 -0.25 -7.96
N VAL A 53 9.22 0.66 -7.36
CA VAL A 53 8.00 0.34 -6.62
C VAL A 53 6.92 1.32 -7.06
N ALA A 54 5.86 0.79 -7.67
CA ALA A 54 4.68 1.55 -8.05
C ALA A 54 3.42 0.88 -7.49
N VAL A 55 2.46 1.70 -7.06
CA VAL A 55 1.13 1.27 -6.64
C VAL A 55 0.12 2.05 -7.45
N ASP A 56 -0.77 1.34 -8.15
CA ASP A 56 -1.90 1.93 -8.86
C ASP A 56 -3.18 1.68 -8.06
N VAL A 57 -3.96 2.73 -7.84
CA VAL A 57 -5.20 2.67 -7.05
C VAL A 57 -6.36 3.05 -7.96
N PRO A 58 -7.27 2.11 -8.28
CA PRO A 58 -8.46 2.44 -9.05
C PRO A 58 -9.34 3.39 -8.23
N CYS A 59 -9.82 4.45 -8.85
CA CYS A 59 -10.64 5.41 -8.12
C CYS A 59 -12.05 4.86 -7.86
N PRO A 60 -12.65 5.14 -6.69
CA PRO A 60 -13.93 4.58 -6.30
C PRO A 60 -15.06 5.39 -6.95
N GLY A 61 -15.32 5.15 -8.24
CA GLY A 61 -16.45 5.75 -8.95
C GLY A 61 -16.34 5.73 -10.47
N GLU A 62 -17.47 5.94 -11.16
CA GLU A 62 -17.59 5.94 -12.63
C GLU A 62 -16.74 7.02 -13.35
N CYS A 63 -16.08 7.91 -12.61
CA CYS A 63 -15.29 9.01 -13.15
C CYS A 63 -13.90 8.60 -13.68
N CYS A 64 -13.47 7.36 -13.46
CA CYS A 64 -12.08 6.97 -13.63
C CYS A 64 -11.79 6.09 -14.86
N MET A 65 -12.70 6.08 -15.84
CA MET A 65 -12.49 5.36 -17.09
C MET A 65 -12.23 6.23 -18.33
N ARG A 66 -12.32 7.57 -18.29
CA ARG A 66 -11.92 8.42 -19.44
C ARG A 66 -11.40 9.80 -19.01
N ASP A 67 -10.18 10.10 -19.45
CA ASP A 67 -9.54 11.41 -19.64
C ASP A 67 -10.18 12.59 -18.88
N PHE A 68 -9.65 12.85 -17.68
CA PHE A 68 -9.44 14.20 -17.13
C PHE A 68 -10.56 15.27 -17.25
N VAL A 69 -11.85 14.94 -17.25
CA VAL A 69 -12.92 15.94 -17.06
C VAL A 69 -14.11 15.31 -16.34
N CYS A 70 -14.39 15.77 -15.12
CA CYS A 70 -15.72 15.67 -14.50
C CYS A 70 -16.49 16.93 -14.89
N PRO A 71 -17.43 16.89 -15.87
CA PRO A 71 -18.19 18.07 -16.21
C PRO A 71 -19.40 18.12 -15.27
N THR A 72 -19.42 19.15 -14.42
CA THR A 72 -20.65 19.80 -13.92
C THR A 72 -21.75 18.89 -13.37
N ALA A 73 -21.62 18.52 -12.09
CA ALA A 73 -22.80 18.38 -11.23
C ALA A 73 -23.10 19.73 -10.55
N VAL A 74 -23.49 20.73 -11.34
CA VAL A 74 -24.18 21.94 -10.85
C VAL A 74 -25.52 22.03 -11.57
N SER A 75 -26.58 22.01 -10.76
CA SER A 75 -27.98 22.38 -11.04
C SER A 75 -28.77 21.58 -12.09
N ALA A 76 -29.69 20.74 -11.64
CA ALA A 76 -31.15 20.97 -11.60
C ALA A 76 -31.89 19.65 -11.37
#